data_AF-A0A084Q8K4-F1
#
_entry.id   AF-A0A084Q8K4-F1
#
_cell.length_a   1.000
_cell.length_b   1.000
_cell.length_c   1.000
_cell.angle_alpha   90.00
_cell.angle_beta   90.00
_cell.angle_gamma   90.00
#
_symmetry.space_group_name_H-M   'P 1'
#
loop_
_entity.id
_entity.type
_entity.pdbx_description
1 polymer ?
#
loop_
_entity_poly.entity_id
_entity_poly.type
_entity_poly.pdbx_seq_one_letter_code
_entity_poly.pdbx_strand_id
1 'polypeptide(L)'
;MAAQLLTLSSVYYGRDGGMPYLREGIHMAQRLKLFGVPDSITSPAVNQEPQDEWLRMLSCTAWSFFNLATMRSLQFQEEDLSIKYPPSLPIPRLWIKDRHYNEAPSNYANDVFEASLCQLKHMVRVFDCKYQSSSYGILWHSALLHVANAMLMVPDDPESLSYFMLCISCYRDLSPSYRVAYAIAKGLLAIAWEKGLISSSKAKLTLAQFQIANRTSVTLDNIRATFVVDLSAALINTKESQVEALAQRFDAIAVFDDLTVGTDYLQSPPHDLPGRPN
;
A
#
# COMPACT_ATOMS: atom_id res chain seq x y z
N MET A 1 -1.78 -1.27 -11.02
CA MET A 1 -2.31 -0.53 -9.85
C MET A 1 -3.08 0.72 -10.24
N ALA A 2 -2.53 1.62 -11.09
CA ALA A 2 -3.25 2.79 -11.61
C ALA A 2 -4.60 2.43 -12.28
N ALA A 3 -4.65 1.39 -13.12
CA ALA A 3 -5.90 0.91 -13.72
C ALA A 3 -6.96 0.43 -12.70
N GLN A 4 -6.53 -0.13 -11.56
CA GLN A 4 -7.44 -0.60 -10.50
C GLN A 4 -8.11 0.56 -9.78
N LEU A 5 -7.35 1.62 -9.49
CA LEU A 5 -7.87 2.87 -8.91
C LEU A 5 -8.83 3.60 -9.84
N LEU A 6 -8.52 3.66 -11.13
CA LEU A 6 -9.35 4.32 -12.14
C LEU A 6 -10.70 3.60 -12.26
N THR A 7 -10.62 2.27 -12.20
CA THR A 7 -11.80 1.40 -12.19
C THR A 7 -12.62 1.65 -10.93
N LEU A 8 -12.02 1.57 -9.74
CA LEU A 8 -12.71 1.80 -8.47
C LEU A 8 -13.35 3.19 -8.38
N SER A 9 -12.65 4.25 -8.79
CA SER A 9 -13.18 5.61 -8.75
C SER A 9 -14.37 5.82 -9.69
N SER A 10 -14.35 5.18 -10.86
CA SER A 10 -15.47 5.22 -11.78
C SER A 10 -16.69 4.43 -11.32
N VAL A 11 -16.45 3.39 -10.54
CA VAL A 11 -17.40 2.38 -10.14
C VAL A 11 -18.15 2.79 -8.86
N TYR A 12 -17.51 3.49 -7.92
CA TYR A 12 -18.19 4.02 -6.73
C TYR A 12 -19.06 5.26 -6.98
N TYR A 13 -18.84 6.02 -8.06
CA TYR A 13 -19.52 7.31 -8.29
C TYR A 13 -20.55 7.31 -9.44
N GLY A 14 -20.95 6.12 -9.92
CA GLY A 14 -22.18 5.93 -10.68
C GLY A 14 -22.30 6.71 -12.00
N ARG A 15 -21.18 7.18 -12.58
CA ARG A 15 -21.19 7.80 -13.92
C ARG A 15 -20.45 6.99 -14.96
N ASP A 16 -20.16 5.71 -14.66
CA ASP A 16 -19.52 4.73 -15.55
C ASP A 16 -18.25 5.23 -16.27
N GLY A 17 -17.62 6.34 -15.86
CA GLY A 17 -16.63 7.04 -16.71
C GLY A 17 -15.34 6.26 -16.95
N GLY A 18 -15.02 5.32 -16.06
CA GLY A 18 -13.91 4.37 -16.16
C GLY A 18 -14.33 3.00 -16.70
N MET A 19 -15.63 2.73 -16.80
CA MET A 19 -16.17 1.48 -17.35
C MET A 19 -15.78 1.27 -18.81
N PRO A 20 -15.80 2.29 -19.71
CA PRO A 20 -15.29 2.13 -21.06
C PRO A 20 -13.83 1.70 -21.09
N TYR A 21 -12.97 2.25 -20.23
CA TYR A 21 -11.54 1.91 -20.20
C TYR A 21 -11.29 0.52 -19.60
N LEU A 22 -12.03 0.14 -18.56
CA LEU A 22 -11.98 -1.22 -18.03
C LEU A 22 -12.50 -2.21 -19.06
N ARG A 23 -13.64 -1.93 -19.70
CA ARG A 23 -14.22 -2.77 -20.74
C ARG A 23 -13.28 -2.89 -21.93
N GLU A 24 -12.63 -1.80 -22.33
CA GLU A 24 -11.62 -1.83 -23.38
C GLU A 24 -10.38 -2.60 -22.95
N GLY A 25 -9.95 -2.49 -21.68
CA GLY A 25 -8.86 -3.30 -21.12
C GLY A 25 -9.18 -4.79 -21.06
N ILE A 26 -10.39 -5.16 -20.65
CA ILE A 26 -10.90 -6.54 -20.66
C ILE A 26 -11.02 -7.02 -22.11
N HIS A 27 -11.56 -6.20 -23.01
CA HIS A 27 -11.69 -6.54 -24.43
C HIS A 27 -10.32 -6.71 -25.10
N MET A 28 -9.36 -5.84 -24.80
CA MET A 28 -7.98 -5.98 -25.24
C MET A 28 -7.35 -7.26 -24.70
N ALA A 29 -7.56 -7.57 -23.41
CA ALA A 29 -7.07 -8.80 -22.81
C ALA A 29 -7.72 -10.06 -23.43
N GLN A 30 -9.02 -10.02 -23.76
CA GLN A 30 -9.72 -11.08 -24.47
C GLN A 30 -9.22 -11.23 -25.92
N ARG A 31 -8.96 -10.11 -26.62
CA ARG A 31 -8.34 -10.10 -27.96
C ARG A 31 -6.94 -10.70 -27.96
N LEU A 32 -6.17 -10.40 -26.91
CA LEU A 32 -4.87 -11.00 -26.64
C LEU A 32 -4.99 -12.40 -26.02
N LYS A 33 -6.21 -12.94 -25.88
CA LYS A 33 -6.50 -14.27 -25.34
C LYS A 33 -5.91 -14.51 -23.95
N LEU A 34 -5.75 -13.46 -23.14
CA LEU A 34 -5.12 -13.55 -21.81
C LEU A 34 -6.04 -14.16 -20.76
N PHE A 35 -7.35 -13.86 -20.80
CA PHE A 35 -8.40 -14.43 -19.96
C PHE A 35 -9.78 -14.16 -20.56
N GLY A 36 -10.84 -14.77 -20.02
CA GLY A 36 -12.23 -14.49 -20.41
C GLY A 36 -12.68 -15.07 -21.75
N VAL A 37 -11.89 -15.96 -22.36
CA VAL A 37 -12.19 -16.69 -23.60
C VAL A 37 -11.87 -18.19 -23.44
N PRO A 38 -12.59 -19.11 -24.11
CA PRO A 38 -12.34 -20.56 -24.01
C PRO A 38 -10.94 -20.97 -24.49
N ASP A 39 -10.43 -20.28 -25.52
CA ASP A 39 -9.13 -20.56 -26.14
C ASP A 39 -8.05 -19.59 -25.63
N SER A 40 -7.96 -19.41 -24.30
CA SER A 40 -6.95 -18.52 -23.73
C SER A 40 -5.52 -19.05 -23.94
N ILE A 41 -4.53 -18.16 -24.03
CA ILE A 41 -3.14 -18.51 -24.27
C ILE A 41 -2.70 -19.50 -23.20
N THR A 42 -2.48 -20.72 -23.64
CA THR A 42 -1.75 -21.74 -22.89
C THR A 42 -0.27 -21.52 -23.19
N SER A 43 0.62 -21.66 -22.19
CA SER A 43 2.07 -21.50 -22.36
C SER A 43 2.54 -22.16 -23.66
N PRO A 44 2.93 -21.39 -24.70
CA PRO A 44 3.34 -21.99 -25.94
C PRO A 44 4.83 -22.33 -25.85
N ALA A 45 5.15 -23.60 -26.12
CA ALA A 45 6.47 -24.04 -26.52
C ALA A 45 6.86 -23.26 -27.80
N VAL A 46 7.55 -22.14 -27.65
CA VAL A 46 8.05 -21.33 -28.77
C VAL A 46 9.48 -20.99 -28.45
N ASN A 47 10.39 -21.72 -29.08
CA ASN A 47 11.82 -21.56 -28.95
C ASN A 47 12.24 -20.14 -29.34
N GLN A 48 12.61 -19.30 -28.36
CA GLN A 48 13.72 -18.32 -28.37
C GLN A 48 13.53 -17.27 -27.25
N GLU A 49 14.54 -17.13 -26.41
CA GLU A 49 14.66 -16.13 -25.34
C GLU A 49 14.88 -14.69 -25.88
N PRO A 50 14.52 -13.64 -25.12
CA PRO A 50 14.26 -13.60 -23.67
C PRO A 50 12.77 -13.74 -23.37
N GLN A 51 12.34 -14.96 -23.06
CA GLN A 51 10.93 -15.38 -23.09
C GLN A 51 10.31 -15.34 -21.68
N ASP A 52 11.15 -15.42 -20.66
CA ASP A 52 10.74 -15.47 -19.26
C ASP A 52 10.15 -14.15 -18.77
N GLU A 53 10.70 -13.01 -19.20
CA GLU A 53 10.20 -11.70 -18.77
C GLU A 53 8.87 -11.36 -19.44
N TRP A 54 8.74 -11.63 -20.73
CA TRP A 54 7.49 -11.43 -21.48
C TRP A 54 6.35 -12.30 -20.93
N LEU A 55 6.62 -13.60 -20.69
CA LEU A 55 5.64 -14.52 -20.10
C LEU A 55 5.22 -14.07 -18.69
N ARG A 56 6.17 -13.57 -17.88
CA ARG A 56 5.89 -12.99 -16.56
C ARG A 56 5.02 -11.74 -16.65
N MET A 57 5.35 -10.81 -17.53
CA MET A 57 4.56 -9.58 -17.73
C MET A 57 3.14 -9.89 -18.16
N LEU A 58 2.97 -10.81 -19.13
CA LEU A 58 1.66 -11.27 -19.58
C LEU A 58 0.88 -11.97 -18.46
N SER A 59 1.54 -12.85 -17.69
CA SER A 59 0.91 -13.55 -16.57
C SER A 59 0.49 -12.58 -15.47
N CYS A 60 1.36 -11.65 -15.09
CA CYS A 60 1.06 -10.60 -14.11
C CYS A 60 -0.11 -9.73 -14.57
N THR A 61 -0.13 -9.35 -15.85
CA THR A 61 -1.21 -8.54 -16.43
C THR A 61 -2.52 -9.31 -16.42
N ALA A 62 -2.54 -10.53 -16.96
CA ALA A 62 -3.73 -11.36 -17.05
C ALA A 62 -4.36 -11.63 -15.68
N TRP A 63 -3.56 -12.08 -14.70
CA TRP A 63 -4.03 -12.34 -13.34
C TRP A 63 -4.44 -11.06 -12.59
N SER A 64 -3.77 -9.93 -12.83
CA SER A 64 -4.16 -8.66 -12.20
C SER A 64 -5.52 -8.15 -12.69
N PHE A 65 -5.78 -8.25 -14.00
CA PHE A 65 -7.05 -7.85 -14.59
C PHE A 65 -8.19 -8.82 -14.23
N PHE A 66 -7.92 -10.13 -14.21
CA PHE A 66 -8.89 -11.12 -13.72
C PHE A 66 -9.28 -10.86 -12.26
N ASN A 67 -8.30 -10.69 -11.37
CA ASN A 67 -8.57 -10.41 -9.94
C ASN A 67 -9.35 -9.11 -9.75
N LEU A 68 -9.08 -8.08 -10.57
CA LEU A 68 -9.84 -6.83 -10.56
C LEU A 68 -11.29 -7.04 -11.03
N ALA A 69 -11.50 -7.79 -12.11
CA ALA A 69 -12.84 -8.11 -12.61
C ALA A 69 -13.64 -8.95 -11.60
N THR A 70 -13.00 -9.93 -10.94
CA THR A 70 -13.62 -10.73 -9.87
C THR A 70 -13.99 -9.88 -8.66
N MET A 71 -13.07 -9.02 -8.19
CA MET A 71 -13.33 -8.10 -7.08
C MET A 71 -14.52 -7.17 -7.39
N ARG A 72 -14.60 -6.66 -8.62
CA ARG A 72 -15.73 -5.82 -9.07
C ARG A 72 -17.04 -6.62 -9.09
N SER A 73 -17.06 -7.82 -9.68
CA SER A 73 -18.24 -8.68 -9.71
C SER A 73 -18.76 -8.97 -8.29
N LEU A 74 -17.86 -9.22 -7.32
CA LEU A 74 -18.22 -9.40 -5.92
C LEU A 74 -18.78 -8.12 -5.28
N GLN A 75 -18.19 -6.96 -5.58
CA GLN A 75 -18.57 -5.69 -4.96
C GLN A 75 -19.94 -5.18 -5.44
N PHE A 76 -20.29 -5.40 -6.72
CA PHE A 76 -21.53 -4.91 -7.33
C PHE A 76 -22.59 -5.98 -7.53
N GLN A 77 -22.29 -7.24 -7.18
CA GLN A 77 -23.14 -8.40 -7.44
C GLN A 77 -23.55 -8.50 -8.93
N GLU A 78 -22.66 -8.06 -9.83
CA GLU A 78 -22.86 -8.09 -11.27
C GLU A 78 -22.25 -9.35 -11.87
N GLU A 79 -22.99 -10.04 -12.74
CA GLU A 79 -22.46 -11.15 -13.53
C GLU A 79 -21.55 -10.60 -14.64
N ASP A 80 -20.23 -10.73 -14.45
CA ASP A 80 -19.25 -10.41 -15.49
C ASP A 80 -18.83 -11.68 -16.22
N LEU A 81 -19.21 -11.83 -17.49
CA LEU A 81 -18.88 -13.03 -18.27
C LEU A 81 -17.37 -13.21 -18.48
N SER A 82 -16.57 -12.15 -18.31
CA SER A 82 -15.11 -12.22 -18.44
C SER A 82 -14.43 -12.99 -17.29
N ILE A 83 -15.09 -13.15 -16.14
CA ILE A 83 -14.55 -13.94 -15.02
C ILE A 83 -14.87 -15.44 -15.12
N LYS A 84 -15.69 -15.85 -16.10
CA LYS A 84 -16.05 -17.27 -16.31
C LYS A 84 -14.85 -18.13 -16.68
N TYR A 85 -13.85 -17.54 -17.34
CA TYR A 85 -12.65 -18.23 -17.80
C TYR A 85 -11.42 -17.54 -17.20
N PRO A 86 -10.79 -18.09 -16.13
CA PRO A 86 -9.58 -17.54 -15.55
C PRO A 86 -8.40 -17.61 -16.54
N PRO A 87 -7.34 -16.82 -16.33
CA PRO A 87 -6.12 -16.94 -17.13
C PRO A 87 -5.56 -18.36 -17.09
N SER A 88 -5.28 -18.96 -18.25
CA SER A 88 -4.52 -20.23 -18.34
C SER A 88 -3.01 -20.05 -18.18
N LEU A 89 -2.55 -18.79 -18.13
CA LEU A 89 -1.17 -18.43 -17.82
C LEU A 89 -0.81 -18.79 -16.37
N PRO A 90 0.46 -19.10 -16.09
CA PRO A 90 0.90 -19.51 -14.76
C PRO A 90 0.69 -18.39 -13.73
N ILE A 91 0.25 -18.76 -12.52
CA ILE A 91 0.09 -17.80 -11.43
C ILE A 91 1.48 -17.22 -11.09
N PRO A 92 1.67 -15.89 -11.06
CA PRO A 92 2.97 -15.26 -10.85
C PRO A 92 3.74 -15.72 -9.60
N ARG A 93 3.04 -16.29 -8.60
CA ARG A 93 3.63 -16.82 -7.36
C ARG A 93 4.55 -18.04 -7.55
N LEU A 94 4.53 -18.73 -8.69
CA LEU A 94 5.34 -19.92 -8.93
C LEU A 94 6.79 -19.65 -9.37
N TRP A 95 7.14 -18.41 -9.74
CA TRP A 95 8.45 -18.07 -10.34
C TRP A 95 9.44 -17.43 -9.36
N ILE A 96 9.00 -17.12 -8.14
CA ILE A 96 9.82 -16.41 -7.14
C ILE A 96 10.85 -17.34 -6.49
N LYS A 97 10.73 -18.67 -6.65
CA LYS A 97 11.71 -19.63 -6.12
C LYS A 97 12.96 -19.80 -6.98
N ASP A 98 12.94 -19.39 -8.25
CA ASP A 98 14.00 -19.77 -9.21
C ASP A 98 15.01 -18.65 -9.56
N ARG A 99 14.89 -17.45 -8.96
CA ARG A 99 15.92 -16.41 -9.14
C ARG A 99 16.44 -15.86 -7.82
N HIS A 100 17.54 -16.45 -7.35
CA HIS A 100 18.54 -15.68 -6.65
C HIS A 100 19.32 -14.82 -7.68
N TYR A 101 19.32 -13.50 -7.43
CA TYR A 101 20.33 -12.47 -7.73
C TYR A 101 21.28 -12.72 -8.91
N ASN A 102 21.23 -11.88 -9.96
CA ASN A 102 22.41 -11.31 -10.67
C ASN A 102 22.08 -10.52 -11.95
N GLU A 103 21.01 -9.72 -11.99
CA GLU A 103 20.84 -8.71 -13.06
C GLU A 103 20.59 -7.35 -12.41
N ALA A 104 21.47 -6.39 -12.70
CA ALA A 104 21.29 -5.02 -12.25
C ALA A 104 19.98 -4.47 -12.83
N PRO A 105 19.13 -3.78 -12.04
CA PRO A 105 17.89 -3.23 -12.55
C PRO A 105 18.20 -2.25 -13.69
N SER A 106 17.62 -2.48 -14.86
CA SER A 106 17.78 -1.59 -16.01
C SER A 106 17.22 -0.20 -15.66
N ASN A 107 17.88 0.88 -16.10
CA ASN A 107 17.39 2.25 -15.90
C ASN A 107 15.93 2.41 -16.38
N TYR A 108 15.56 1.70 -17.45
CA TYR A 108 14.19 1.64 -17.96
C TYR A 108 13.16 1.14 -16.92
N ALA A 109 13.49 0.11 -16.12
CA ALA A 109 12.58 -0.41 -15.10
C ALA A 109 12.34 0.62 -13.98
N ASN A 110 13.38 1.37 -13.60
CA ASN A 110 13.26 2.46 -12.63
C ASN A 110 12.43 3.63 -13.21
N ASP A 111 12.69 4.04 -14.46
CA ASP A 111 11.92 5.11 -15.11
C ASP A 111 10.43 4.76 -15.22
N VAL A 112 10.11 3.52 -15.58
CA VAL A 112 8.71 3.03 -15.64
C VAL A 112 8.08 2.97 -14.26
N PHE A 113 8.83 2.54 -13.23
CA PHE A 113 8.37 2.53 -11.85
C PHE A 113 8.08 3.95 -11.35
N GLU A 114 9.01 4.89 -11.57
CA GLU A 114 8.85 6.30 -11.19
C GLU A 114 7.67 6.95 -11.90
N ALA A 115 7.53 6.76 -13.21
CA ALA A 115 6.38 7.24 -13.97
C ALA A 115 5.07 6.67 -13.44
N SER A 116 5.04 5.37 -13.13
CA SER A 116 3.88 4.69 -12.55
C SER A 116 3.55 5.20 -11.16
N LEU A 117 4.56 5.47 -10.34
CA LEU A 117 4.41 6.03 -9.00
C LEU A 117 3.88 7.47 -9.06
N CYS A 118 4.39 8.30 -9.98
CA CYS A 118 3.89 9.65 -10.22
C CYS A 118 2.41 9.65 -10.62
N GLN A 119 2.01 8.74 -11.51
CA GLN A 119 0.60 8.54 -11.85
C GLN A 119 -0.21 8.09 -10.63
N LEU A 120 0.32 7.16 -9.84
CA LEU A 120 -0.35 6.63 -8.65
C LEU A 120 -0.58 7.72 -7.58
N LYS A 121 0.44 8.55 -7.32
CA LYS A 121 0.37 9.74 -6.47
C LYS A 121 -0.76 10.68 -6.90
N HIS A 122 -0.80 11.01 -8.21
CA HIS A 122 -1.85 11.84 -8.77
C HIS A 122 -3.25 11.24 -8.58
N MET A 123 -3.40 9.95 -8.85
CA MET A 123 -4.69 9.25 -8.71
C MET A 123 -5.18 9.18 -7.28
N VAL A 124 -4.31 8.89 -6.31
CA VAL A 124 -4.63 8.90 -4.88
C VAL A 124 -5.18 10.26 -4.48
N ARG A 125 -4.49 11.35 -4.85
CA ARG A 125 -4.92 12.72 -4.55
C ARG A 125 -6.25 13.07 -5.21
N VAL A 126 -6.41 12.76 -6.50
CA VAL A 126 -7.66 13.04 -7.22
C VAL A 126 -8.81 12.24 -6.64
N PHE A 127 -8.58 10.98 -6.27
CA PHE A 127 -9.61 10.13 -5.69
C PHE A 127 -10.06 10.66 -4.32
N ASP A 128 -9.09 10.98 -3.46
CA ASP A 128 -9.35 11.55 -2.14
C ASP A 128 -10.11 12.88 -2.21
N CYS A 129 -9.66 13.81 -3.06
CA CYS A 129 -10.23 15.16 -3.12
C CYS A 129 -11.58 15.25 -3.84
N LYS A 130 -11.87 14.36 -4.80
CA LYS A 130 -13.06 14.51 -5.66
C LYS A 130 -14.20 13.54 -5.35
N TYR A 131 -13.95 12.49 -4.56
CA TYR A 131 -14.90 11.40 -4.41
C TYR A 131 -15.13 11.07 -2.93
N GLN A 132 -16.36 11.27 -2.45
CA GLN A 132 -16.74 10.93 -1.07
C GLN A 132 -16.50 9.45 -0.71
N SER A 133 -16.47 8.57 -1.71
CA SER A 133 -16.16 7.15 -1.55
C SER A 133 -14.74 6.86 -1.07
N SER A 134 -13.82 7.84 -1.15
CA SER A 134 -12.48 7.72 -0.59
C SER A 134 -12.52 7.36 0.90
N SER A 135 -13.48 7.91 1.65
CA SER A 135 -13.59 7.70 3.09
C SER A 135 -14.20 6.36 3.52
N TYR A 136 -14.81 5.58 2.61
CA TYR A 136 -15.48 4.32 3.00
C TYR A 136 -15.29 3.15 2.02
N GLY A 137 -14.64 3.35 0.86
CA GLY A 137 -14.28 2.26 -0.04
C GLY A 137 -12.93 1.67 0.39
N ILE A 138 -12.85 0.40 0.78
CA ILE A 138 -11.56 -0.17 1.23
C ILE A 138 -10.62 -0.55 0.08
N LEU A 139 -11.13 -0.83 -1.11
CA LEU A 139 -10.36 -1.54 -2.15
C LEU A 139 -9.21 -0.72 -2.75
N TRP A 140 -9.24 0.60 -2.62
CA TRP A 140 -8.15 1.47 -3.05
C TRP A 140 -7.00 1.56 -2.03
N HIS A 141 -7.11 0.91 -0.88
CA HIS A 141 -6.05 0.87 0.13
C HIS A 141 -4.73 0.33 -0.43
N SER A 142 -4.76 -0.55 -1.43
CA SER A 142 -3.55 -1.06 -2.07
C SER A 142 -2.72 0.06 -2.68
N ALA A 143 -3.34 1.07 -3.28
CA ALA A 143 -2.64 2.23 -3.80
C ALA A 143 -2.06 3.10 -2.68
N LEU A 144 -2.82 3.33 -1.61
CA LEU A 144 -2.35 4.05 -0.43
C LEU A 144 -1.10 3.37 0.15
N LEU A 145 -1.14 2.03 0.24
CA LEU A 145 -0.03 1.24 0.76
C LEU A 145 1.23 1.39 -0.10
N HIS A 146 1.09 1.34 -1.43
CA HIS A 146 2.24 1.46 -2.34
C HIS A 146 2.83 2.87 -2.35
N VAL A 147 1.99 3.91 -2.38
CA VAL A 147 2.47 5.29 -2.28
C VAL A 147 3.17 5.51 -0.95
N ALA A 148 2.57 5.12 0.17
CA ALA A 148 3.19 5.26 1.49
C ALA A 148 4.54 4.55 1.58
N ASN A 149 4.64 3.30 1.12
CA ASN A 149 5.89 2.55 1.09
C ASN A 149 6.96 3.22 0.22
N ALA A 150 6.58 3.77 -0.95
CA ALA A 150 7.53 4.47 -1.80
C ALA A 150 8.07 5.74 -1.12
N MET A 151 7.22 6.52 -0.45
CA MET A 151 7.66 7.72 0.29
C MET A 151 8.55 7.37 1.49
N LEU A 152 8.39 6.18 2.06
CA LEU A 152 9.28 5.65 3.09
C LEU A 152 10.66 5.21 2.56
N MET A 153 10.86 5.10 1.24
CA MET A 153 12.16 4.75 0.67
C MET A 153 13.02 5.97 0.33
N VAL A 154 12.40 7.14 0.19
CA VAL A 154 13.06 8.41 -0.19
C VAL A 154 12.71 9.51 0.80
N PRO A 155 13.11 9.39 2.09
CA PRO A 155 12.69 10.32 3.14
C PRO A 155 13.18 11.76 2.93
N ASP A 156 14.27 11.94 2.19
CA ASP A 156 14.85 13.26 1.86
C ASP A 156 14.10 13.99 0.72
N ASP A 157 13.19 13.30 0.02
CA ASP A 157 12.39 13.94 -1.03
C ASP A 157 11.36 14.92 -0.43
N PRO A 158 11.27 16.16 -0.93
CA PRO A 158 10.35 17.16 -0.37
C PRO A 158 8.87 16.76 -0.40
N GLU A 159 8.46 15.90 -1.34
CA GLU A 159 7.07 15.47 -1.45
C GLU A 159 6.75 14.26 -0.55
N SER A 160 7.76 13.52 -0.09
CA SER A 160 7.58 12.27 0.66
C SER A 160 6.69 12.42 1.89
N LEU A 161 6.98 13.41 2.74
CA LEU A 161 6.17 13.66 3.94
C LEU A 161 4.71 14.00 3.56
N SER A 162 4.52 14.79 2.51
CA SER A 162 3.19 15.26 2.08
C SER A 162 2.33 14.11 1.58
N TYR A 163 2.85 13.26 0.68
CA TYR A 163 2.11 12.10 0.17
C TYR A 163 1.96 10.99 1.20
N PHE A 164 2.95 10.80 2.07
CA PHE A 164 2.84 9.87 3.19
C PHE A 164 1.69 10.28 4.13
N MET A 165 1.66 11.55 4.56
CA MET A 165 0.59 12.05 5.43
C MET A 165 -0.78 12.04 4.76
N LEU A 166 -0.85 12.28 3.44
CA LEU A 166 -2.09 12.09 2.66
C LEU A 166 -2.58 10.64 2.77
N CYS A 167 -1.70 9.66 2.57
CA CYS A 167 -2.10 8.25 2.70
C CYS A 167 -2.58 7.91 4.11
N ILE A 168 -1.91 8.44 5.14
CA ILE A 168 -2.32 8.26 6.54
C ILE A 168 -3.69 8.91 6.80
N SER A 169 -3.98 10.11 6.28
CA SER A 169 -5.32 10.70 6.43
C SER A 169 -6.40 9.88 5.74
N CYS A 170 -6.13 9.32 4.56
CA CYS A 170 -7.09 8.44 3.89
C CYS A 170 -7.35 7.16 4.71
N TYR A 171 -6.32 6.56 5.32
CA TYR A 171 -6.50 5.43 6.24
C TYR A 171 -7.28 5.80 7.51
N ARG A 172 -7.11 7.02 8.01
CA ARG A 172 -7.90 7.53 9.14
C ARG A 172 -9.37 7.56 8.77
N ASP A 173 -9.70 8.07 7.59
CA ASP A 173 -11.08 8.21 7.16
C ASP A 173 -11.73 6.83 6.92
N LEU A 174 -10.95 5.83 6.49
CA LEU A 174 -11.40 4.43 6.35
C LEU A 174 -11.56 3.67 7.68
N SER A 175 -10.85 4.09 8.74
CA SER A 175 -10.78 3.34 10.00
C SER A 175 -12.12 3.13 10.74
N PRO A 176 -13.15 4.00 10.65
CA PRO A 176 -14.45 3.76 11.27
C PRO A 176 -15.18 2.55 10.68
N SER A 177 -14.99 2.29 9.38
CA SER A 177 -15.62 1.17 8.67
C SER A 177 -14.73 -0.07 8.64
N TYR A 178 -13.41 0.11 8.68
CA TYR A 178 -12.44 -0.97 8.55
C TYR A 178 -11.36 -0.86 9.61
N ARG A 179 -11.49 -1.62 10.70
CA ARG A 179 -10.49 -1.68 11.79
C ARG A 179 -9.07 -1.89 11.25
N VAL A 180 -8.92 -2.74 10.23
CA VAL A 180 -7.64 -3.01 9.58
C VAL A 180 -6.91 -1.76 9.08
N ALA A 181 -7.63 -0.71 8.66
CA ALA A 181 -7.03 0.54 8.21
C ALA A 181 -6.23 1.24 9.32
N TYR A 182 -6.71 1.16 10.57
CA TYR A 182 -5.98 1.67 11.74
C TYR A 182 -4.65 0.93 11.92
N ALA A 183 -4.67 -0.40 11.88
CA ALA A 183 -3.46 -1.19 12.08
C ALA A 183 -2.44 -0.99 10.95
N ILE A 184 -2.91 -0.85 9.69
CA ILE A 184 -2.02 -0.47 8.57
C ILE A 184 -1.38 0.88 8.84
N ALA A 185 -2.16 1.90 9.20
CA ALA A 185 -1.64 3.23 9.49
C ALA A 185 -0.64 3.22 10.67
N LYS A 186 -0.94 2.49 11.74
CA LYS A 186 -0.05 2.31 12.90
C LYS A 186 1.29 1.68 12.49
N GLY A 187 1.25 0.61 11.69
CA GLY A 187 2.46 -0.03 11.17
C GLY A 187 3.27 0.89 10.25
N LEU A 188 2.61 1.64 9.35
CA LEU A 188 3.28 2.62 8.50
C LEU A 188 3.93 3.76 9.30
N LEU A 189 3.28 4.25 10.36
CA LEU A 189 3.83 5.26 11.26
C LEU A 189 5.06 4.75 12.02
N ALA A 190 5.10 3.46 12.38
CA ALA A 190 6.28 2.86 13.01
C ALA A 190 7.48 2.93 12.06
N ILE A 191 7.30 2.50 10.81
CA ILE A 191 8.35 2.55 9.79
C ILE A 191 8.78 4.00 9.51
N ALA A 192 7.82 4.93 9.42
CA ALA A 192 8.10 6.34 9.17
C ALA A 192 8.94 6.98 10.27
N TRP A 193 8.64 6.64 11.53
CA TRP A 193 9.42 7.09 12.67
C TRP A 193 10.84 6.52 12.60
N GLU A 194 11.00 5.21 12.41
CA GLU A 194 12.33 4.57 12.36
C GLU A 194 13.20 5.08 11.23
N LYS A 195 12.61 5.35 10.06
CA LYS A 195 13.31 5.91 8.91
C LYS A 195 13.54 7.42 8.99
N GLY A 196 13.11 8.08 10.08
CA GLY A 196 13.30 9.51 10.28
C GLY A 196 12.42 10.41 9.42
N LEU A 197 11.42 9.86 8.71
CA LEU A 197 10.48 10.66 7.91
C LEU A 197 9.57 11.54 8.80
N ILE A 198 9.26 11.07 10.01
CA ILE A 198 8.49 11.81 11.02
C ILE A 198 9.14 11.67 12.40
N SER A 199 8.93 12.67 13.26
CA SER A 199 9.34 12.61 14.67
C SER A 199 8.44 11.70 15.50
N SER A 200 8.94 11.23 16.65
CA SER A 200 8.14 10.52 17.68
C SER A 200 6.86 11.29 18.04
N SER A 201 6.99 12.57 18.36
CA SER A 201 5.86 13.43 18.73
C SER A 201 4.82 13.51 17.63
N LYS A 202 5.23 13.64 16.36
CA LYS A 202 4.32 13.67 15.22
C LYS A 202 3.62 12.32 15.04
N ALA A 203 4.35 11.21 15.15
CA ALA A 203 3.80 9.87 15.02
C ALA A 203 2.74 9.57 16.09
N LYS A 204 3.05 9.85 17.36
CA LYS A 204 2.12 9.69 18.51
C LYS A 204 0.88 10.57 18.35
N LEU A 205 1.06 11.85 17.99
CA LEU A 205 -0.05 12.78 17.76
C LEU A 205 -0.95 12.33 16.62
N THR A 206 -0.39 11.87 15.51
CA THR A 206 -1.16 11.37 14.37
C THR A 206 -1.95 10.11 14.74
N LEU A 207 -1.36 9.18 15.49
CA LEU A 207 -2.09 7.98 15.93
C LEU A 207 -3.24 8.32 16.90
N ALA A 208 -3.04 9.28 17.81
CA ALA A 208 -4.10 9.74 18.72
C ALA A 208 -5.31 10.33 17.97
N GLN A 209 -5.07 11.01 16.83
CA GLN A 209 -6.17 11.55 15.99
C GLN A 209 -7.08 10.45 15.42
N PHE A 210 -6.55 9.25 15.15
CA PHE A 210 -7.38 8.11 14.71
C PHE A 210 -8.32 7.63 15.82
N GLN A 211 -7.86 7.65 17.07
CA GLN A 211 -8.66 7.23 18.21
C GLN A 211 -9.80 8.22 18.48
N ILE A 212 -9.55 9.52 18.31
CA ILE A 212 -10.59 10.57 18.44
C ILE A 212 -11.65 10.43 17.34
N ALA A 213 -11.24 10.10 16.10
CA ALA A 213 -12.15 9.91 14.97
C ALA A 213 -13.04 8.66 15.15
N ASN A 214 -12.51 7.60 15.76
CA ASN A 214 -13.22 6.35 16.02
C ASN A 214 -13.98 6.40 17.36
N ARG A 215 -15.14 7.10 17.37
CA ARG A 215 -15.98 7.32 18.57
C ARG A 215 -16.52 6.04 19.24
N THR A 216 -16.42 4.89 18.61
CA THR A 216 -16.84 3.60 19.17
C THR A 216 -15.63 2.85 19.72
N SER A 217 -15.61 2.74 21.06
CA SER A 217 -14.64 2.01 21.89
C SER A 217 -14.65 0.50 21.60
N VAL A 218 -14.28 0.11 20.39
CA VAL A 218 -13.88 -1.26 20.06
C VAL A 218 -12.37 -1.21 20.03
N THR A 219 -11.72 -2.01 20.88
CA THR A 219 -10.26 -2.08 20.97
C THR A 219 -9.64 -2.27 19.58
N LEU A 220 -9.10 -1.19 19.02
CA LEU A 220 -8.48 -1.20 17.69
C LEU A 220 -7.23 -2.08 17.66
N ASP A 221 -6.68 -2.44 18.82
CA ASP A 221 -5.43 -3.19 18.97
C ASP A 221 -5.54 -4.71 18.73
N ASN A 222 -6.76 -5.28 18.69
CA ASN A 222 -6.97 -6.73 18.53
C ASN A 222 -7.25 -7.17 17.08
N ILE A 223 -6.56 -6.61 16.10
CA ILE A 223 -6.74 -6.99 14.69
C ILE A 223 -5.84 -8.20 14.38
N ARG A 224 -6.47 -9.30 13.93
CA ARG A 224 -5.76 -10.44 13.34
C ARG A 224 -5.68 -10.26 11.83
N ALA A 225 -4.57 -9.70 11.35
CA ALA A 225 -4.30 -9.44 9.95
C ALA A 225 -2.85 -9.80 9.60
N THR A 226 -2.68 -10.92 8.91
CA THR A 226 -1.37 -11.50 8.57
C THR A 226 -0.82 -11.02 7.22
N PHE A 227 -1.36 -9.94 6.65
CA PHE A 227 -0.85 -9.43 5.38
C PHE A 227 0.30 -8.44 5.61
N VAL A 228 1.13 -8.29 4.58
CA VAL A 228 2.34 -7.46 4.61
C VAL A 228 1.99 -5.98 4.40
N VAL A 229 2.59 -5.11 5.22
CA VAL A 229 2.51 -3.65 5.12
C VAL A 229 3.83 -3.04 4.69
N ASP A 230 4.96 -3.55 5.20
CA ASP A 230 6.28 -3.15 4.71
C ASP A 230 6.62 -3.95 3.44
N LEU A 231 6.37 -3.34 2.29
CA LEU A 231 6.64 -3.97 0.99
C LEU A 231 8.15 -4.06 0.70
N SER A 232 8.95 -3.18 1.29
CA SER A 232 10.40 -3.12 1.06
C SER A 232 11.15 -4.23 1.79
N ALA A 233 10.72 -4.57 3.01
CA ALA A 233 11.34 -5.63 3.81
C ALA A 233 10.66 -7.00 3.63
N ALA A 234 9.53 -7.08 2.92
CA ALA A 234 8.69 -8.27 2.79
C ALA A 234 9.44 -9.52 2.33
N LEU A 235 10.39 -9.35 1.40
CA LEU A 235 11.19 -10.43 0.82
C LEU A 235 12.29 -10.92 1.76
N ILE A 236 12.71 -10.09 2.71
CA ILE A 236 13.78 -10.38 3.67
C ILE A 236 13.20 -10.98 4.94
N ASN A 237 12.16 -10.35 5.49
CA ASN A 237 11.54 -10.79 6.74
C ASN A 237 10.02 -10.62 6.70
N THR A 238 9.36 -11.53 5.99
CA THR A 238 7.92 -11.48 5.77
C THR A 238 7.10 -11.41 7.06
N LYS A 239 7.55 -12.02 8.16
CA LYS A 239 6.82 -11.99 9.44
C LYS A 239 6.87 -10.61 10.09
N GLU A 240 8.06 -10.00 10.16
CA GLU A 240 8.23 -8.65 10.70
C GLU A 240 7.62 -7.56 9.82
N SER A 241 7.41 -7.84 8.54
CA SER A 241 6.75 -6.92 7.60
C SER A 241 5.21 -6.94 7.66
N GLN A 242 4.61 -7.78 8.51
CA GLN A 242 3.15 -7.88 8.64
C GLN A 242 2.56 -6.75 9.49
N VAL A 243 1.28 -6.47 9.24
CA VAL A 243 0.50 -5.45 9.98
C VAL A 243 0.66 -5.60 11.49
N GLU A 244 0.47 -6.82 12.02
CA GLU A 244 0.48 -7.09 13.46
C GLU A 244 1.85 -6.80 14.10
N ALA A 245 2.92 -7.33 13.50
CA ALA A 245 4.27 -7.14 13.98
C ALA A 245 4.65 -5.66 14.00
N LEU A 246 4.34 -4.92 12.92
CA LEU A 246 4.63 -3.49 12.83
C LEU A 246 3.77 -2.64 13.78
N ALA A 247 2.51 -3.01 13.98
CA ALA A 247 1.65 -2.34 14.94
C ALA A 247 2.14 -2.51 16.38
N GLN A 248 2.57 -3.72 16.75
CA GLN A 248 3.20 -3.99 18.06
C GLN A 248 4.55 -3.28 18.19
N ARG A 249 5.31 -3.21 17.09
CA ARG A 249 6.59 -2.50 17.04
C ARG A 249 6.41 -1.02 17.32
N PHE A 250 5.34 -0.39 16.82
CA PHE A 250 4.98 0.99 17.19
C PHE A 250 4.84 1.15 18.71
N ASP A 251 4.11 0.23 19.38
CA ASP A 251 3.90 0.31 20.82
C ASP A 251 5.22 0.15 21.59
N ALA A 252 6.09 -0.76 21.14
CA ALA A 252 7.39 -0.97 21.74
C ALA A 252 8.30 0.27 21.64
N ILE A 253 8.40 0.89 20.44
CA ILE A 253 9.21 2.09 20.26
C ILE A 253 8.61 3.30 20.98
N ALA A 254 7.28 3.40 21.08
CA ALA A 254 6.60 4.45 21.83
C ALA A 254 6.94 4.42 23.32
N VAL A 255 6.89 3.22 23.93
CA VAL A 255 7.25 3.00 25.35
C VAL A 255 8.71 3.31 25.60
N PHE A 256 9.62 2.87 24.71
CA PHE A 256 11.05 3.14 24.87
C PHE A 256 11.35 4.65 24.81
N ASP A 257 10.77 5.35 23.86
CA ASP A 257 10.93 6.80 23.69
C ASP A 257 10.47 7.58 24.94
N ASP A 258 9.32 7.22 25.52
CA ASP A 258 8.81 7.85 26.75
C ASP A 258 9.77 7.67 27.94
N LEU A 259 10.48 6.53 28.01
CA LEU A 259 11.47 6.26 29.05
C LEU A 259 12.77 7.05 28.83
N THR A 260 13.20 7.24 27.58
CA THR A 260 14.43 7.98 27.25
C THR A 260 14.28 9.50 27.40
N VAL A 261 13.09 10.06 27.11
CA VAL A 261 12.82 11.49 27.34
C VAL A 261 12.79 11.81 28.85
N GLY A 262 12.45 10.84 29.70
CA GLY A 262 12.45 10.98 31.15
C GLY A 262 13.84 11.06 31.81
N THR A 263 14.90 10.59 31.15
CA THR A 263 16.26 10.55 31.73
C THR A 263 17.06 11.85 31.59
N ASP A 264 16.65 12.76 30.72
CA ASP A 264 17.32 14.07 30.54
C ASP A 264 17.11 15.03 31.73
N TYR A 265 16.17 14.74 32.63
CA TYR A 265 15.95 15.50 33.86
C TYR A 265 16.93 15.16 35.00
N LEU A 266 17.74 14.10 34.86
CA LEU A 266 18.69 13.68 35.90
C LEU A 266 20.08 14.31 35.78
N GLN A 267 20.34 15.15 34.77
CA GLN A 267 21.53 16.01 34.73
C GLN A 267 21.19 17.40 35.28
N SER A 268 21.05 17.50 36.60
CA SER A 268 21.06 18.79 37.30
C SER A 268 22.49 19.34 37.34
N PRO A 269 22.76 20.61 36.98
CA PRO A 269 24.06 21.23 37.19
C PRO A 269 24.31 21.46 38.69
N PRO A 270 25.58 21.55 39.14
CA PRO A 270 25.90 21.69 40.56
C PRO A 270 25.35 23.01 41.12
N HIS A 271 24.75 22.92 42.30
CA HIS A 271 24.29 24.02 43.13
C HIS A 271 25.44 25.00 43.43
N ASP A 272 25.41 26.20 42.84
CA ASP A 272 26.18 27.34 43.35
C ASP A 272 25.45 27.93 44.58
N LEU A 273 26.17 27.97 45.70
CA LEU A 273 25.74 28.59 46.95
C LEU A 273 25.82 30.13 46.83
N PRO A 274 24.87 30.88 47.43
CA PRO A 274 24.89 32.33 47.37
C PRO A 274 25.98 32.92 48.30
N GLY A 275 26.88 33.70 47.73
CA GLY A 275 27.85 34.51 48.46
C GLY A 275 27.16 35.61 49.30
N ARG A 276 27.61 35.76 50.54
CA ARG A 276 27.18 36.81 51.48
C ARG A 276 27.56 38.21 50.97
N PRO A 277 26.79 39.25 51.34
CA PRO A 277 27.15 40.63 51.05
C PRO A 277 28.19 41.14 52.06
N ASN A 278 29.16 41.90 51.55
CA ASN A 278 29.91 42.94 52.26
C ASN A 278 29.91 44.20 51.39
#